data_AF-A0A7W0A4M5-F1
#
_entry.id   AF-A0A7W0A4M5-F1
#
_cell.length_a   1.000
_cell.length_b   1.000
_cell.length_c   1.000
_cell.angle_alpha   90.00
_cell.angle_beta   90.00
_cell.angle_gamma   90.00
#
_symmetry.space_group_name_H-M   'P 1'
#
loop_
_entity.id
_entity.type
_entity.pdbx_description
1 polymer ?
#
loop_
_entity_poly.entity_id
_entity_poly.type
_entity_poly.pdbx_seq_one_letter_code
_entity_poly.pdbx_strand_id
1 'polypeptide(L)'
;MTHEPHTIVADSPEVEHKSIPVVQGAPLTTDTPATDLAAIRDLVLRAHPEVVPELITGETVDDLLASIEPAEAAYRRVSELMKSPTIVSSPAMPSVPAGGDRPMPVDPDRLPASEKIRRGLAQSRD
;
A
#
# COMPACT_ATOMS: atom_id res chain seq x y z
N MET A 1 77.38 30.64 0.59
CA MET A 1 77.65 29.19 0.53
C MET A 1 76.32 28.48 0.80
N THR A 2 75.58 28.08 -0.25
CA THR A 2 75.37 26.66 -0.70
C THR A 2 74.37 25.92 0.19
N HIS A 3 73.22 25.37 -0.21
CA HIS A 3 72.67 24.87 -1.50
C HIS A 3 71.12 24.76 -1.39
N GLU A 4 70.35 25.07 -2.44
CA GLU A 4 69.15 24.29 -2.84
C GLU A 4 69.60 23.14 -3.79
N PRO A 5 68.77 22.19 -4.30
CA PRO A 5 67.32 21.86 -4.13
C PRO A 5 67.06 20.32 -3.93
N HIS A 6 65.80 19.84 -3.90
CA HIS A 6 65.27 18.53 -4.42
C HIS A 6 63.77 18.44 -3.99
N THR A 7 62.77 18.76 -4.82
CA THR A 7 62.09 17.99 -5.90
C THR A 7 61.50 16.62 -5.49
N ILE A 8 60.16 16.61 -5.30
CA ILE A 8 59.10 15.69 -5.78
C ILE A 8 59.37 14.17 -5.74
N VAL A 9 58.57 13.39 -5.00
CA VAL A 9 57.84 12.19 -5.52
C VAL A 9 56.59 11.95 -4.65
N ALA A 10 55.47 11.76 -5.32
CA ALA A 10 54.17 11.36 -4.78
C ALA A 10 54.17 9.90 -4.31
N ASP A 11 53.43 9.59 -3.25
CA ASP A 11 52.94 8.23 -3.01
C ASP A 11 51.51 8.33 -2.46
N SER A 12 50.57 8.43 -3.39
CA SER A 12 49.17 8.08 -3.13
C SER A 12 49.12 6.54 -3.08
N PRO A 13 48.48 5.92 -2.08
CA PRO A 13 48.36 4.46 -2.07
C PRO A 13 47.53 4.01 -3.27
N GLU A 14 48.20 3.28 -4.15
CA GLU A 14 47.68 2.58 -5.32
C GLU A 14 46.60 1.58 -4.85
N VAL A 15 45.33 1.91 -5.13
CA VAL A 15 44.24 0.95 -4.98
C VAL A 15 44.37 -0.02 -6.15
N GLU A 16 44.84 -1.22 -5.85
CA GLU A 16 44.94 -2.33 -6.79
C GLU A 16 43.54 -2.70 -7.31
N HIS A 17 43.16 -2.10 -8.43
CA HIS A 17 41.93 -2.41 -9.16
C HIS A 17 42.08 -3.77 -9.83
N LYS A 18 41.95 -4.85 -9.04
CA LYS A 18 41.81 -6.20 -9.55
C LYS A 18 40.59 -6.23 -10.47
N SER A 19 40.87 -6.24 -11.77
CA SER A 19 39.88 -6.18 -12.84
C SER A 19 38.90 -7.33 -12.66
N ILE A 20 37.66 -7.00 -12.35
CA ILE A 20 36.54 -7.93 -12.49
C ILE A 20 36.40 -8.16 -14.00
N PRO A 21 36.43 -9.42 -14.50
CA PRO A 21 36.14 -9.66 -15.89
C PRO A 21 34.68 -9.25 -16.15
N VAL A 22 34.51 -8.14 -16.86
CA VAL A 22 33.23 -7.77 -17.46
C VAL A 22 32.87 -8.91 -18.41
N VAL A 23 31.90 -9.71 -18.00
CA VAL A 23 31.26 -10.69 -18.88
C VAL A 23 30.51 -9.85 -19.90
N GLN A 24 31.07 -9.76 -21.11
CA GLN A 24 30.39 -9.14 -22.25
C GLN A 24 29.14 -9.96 -22.55
N GLY A 25 28.01 -9.52 -22.00
CA GLY A 25 26.69 -9.98 -22.39
C GLY A 25 26.46 -9.68 -23.87
N ALA A 26 25.90 -10.68 -24.55
CA ALA A 26 25.54 -10.69 -25.96
C ALA A 26 24.86 -9.39 -26.46
N PRO A 27 24.92 -9.07 -27.77
CA PRO A 27 24.24 -7.90 -28.32
C PRO A 27 22.73 -8.03 -28.10
N LEU A 28 22.22 -7.28 -27.11
CA LEU A 28 20.79 -7.10 -26.86
C LEU A 28 20.22 -6.40 -28.09
N THR A 29 19.40 -7.13 -28.85
CA THR A 29 18.64 -6.59 -29.97
C THR A 29 17.69 -5.52 -29.44
N THR A 30 17.86 -4.29 -29.92
CA THR A 30 17.26 -3.06 -29.41
C THR A 30 15.80 -2.85 -29.83
N ASP A 31 14.99 -3.91 -29.87
CA ASP A 31 13.58 -3.86 -30.33
C ASP A 31 12.55 -4.30 -29.26
N THR A 32 12.97 -4.55 -28.02
CA THR A 32 12.07 -5.15 -27.01
C THR A 32 12.06 -4.51 -25.62
N PRO A 33 12.02 -3.16 -25.48
CA PRO A 33 11.97 -2.52 -24.16
C PRO A 33 10.77 -2.98 -23.30
N ALA A 34 9.61 -3.22 -23.92
CA ALA A 34 8.41 -3.68 -23.23
C ALA A 34 8.48 -5.16 -22.79
N THR A 35 9.16 -6.02 -23.56
CA THR A 35 9.33 -7.44 -23.21
C THR A 35 10.36 -7.61 -22.09
N ASP A 36 11.41 -6.79 -22.10
CA ASP A 36 12.42 -6.78 -21.05
C ASP A 36 11.83 -6.32 -19.71
N LEU A 37 10.99 -5.28 -19.71
CA LEU A 37 10.30 -4.83 -18.48
C LEU A 37 9.34 -5.86 -17.90
N ALA A 38 8.64 -6.62 -18.76
CA ALA A 38 7.79 -7.72 -18.29
C ALA A 38 8.62 -8.83 -17.63
N ALA A 39 9.75 -9.21 -18.25
CA ALA A 39 10.67 -10.19 -17.67
C ALA A 39 11.30 -9.72 -16.35
N ILE A 40 11.60 -8.42 -16.24
CA ILE A 40 12.10 -7.80 -15.01
C ILE A 40 11.01 -7.83 -13.93
N ARG A 41 9.76 -7.47 -14.26
CA ARG A 41 8.63 -7.56 -13.33
C ARG A 41 8.45 -9.01 -12.82
N ASP A 42 8.49 -10.00 -13.71
CA ASP A 42 8.40 -11.42 -13.33
C ASP A 42 9.58 -11.88 -12.46
N LEU A 43 10.77 -11.33 -12.67
CA LEU A 43 11.93 -11.59 -11.80
C LEU A 43 11.73 -10.99 -10.41
N VAL A 44 11.26 -9.74 -10.33
CA VAL A 44 10.97 -9.05 -9.06
C VAL A 44 9.92 -9.82 -8.26
N LEU A 45 8.83 -10.25 -8.90
CA LEU A 45 7.77 -11.01 -8.23
C LEU A 45 8.23 -12.39 -7.72
N ARG A 46 9.18 -13.03 -8.41
CA ARG A 46 9.79 -14.28 -7.92
C ARG A 46 10.74 -14.04 -6.74
N ALA A 47 11.43 -12.92 -6.72
CA ALA A 47 12.35 -12.55 -5.64
C ALA A 47 11.62 -12.07 -4.38
N HIS A 48 10.46 -11.42 -4.54
CA HIS A 48 9.65 -10.85 -3.47
C HIS A 48 8.22 -11.45 -3.49
N PRO A 49 8.03 -12.72 -3.09
CA PRO A 49 6.72 -13.39 -3.15
C PRO A 49 5.66 -12.80 -2.22
N GLU A 50 6.05 -12.02 -1.22
CA GLU A 50 5.17 -11.27 -0.32
C GLU A 50 4.59 -10.00 -0.94
N VAL A 51 5.14 -9.52 -2.05
CA VAL A 51 4.69 -8.29 -2.71
C VAL A 51 3.50 -8.56 -3.61
N VAL A 52 2.51 -7.66 -3.55
CA VAL A 52 1.31 -7.74 -4.40
C VAL A 52 1.65 -7.26 -5.82
N PRO A 53 1.40 -8.08 -6.88
CA PRO A 53 1.74 -7.72 -8.25
C PRO A 53 1.15 -6.38 -8.72
N GLU A 54 -0.08 -6.09 -8.29
CA GLU A 54 -0.80 -4.84 -8.59
C GLU A 54 -0.11 -3.58 -8.03
N LEU A 55 0.82 -3.72 -7.08
CA LEU A 55 1.56 -2.60 -6.49
C LEU A 55 2.91 -2.35 -7.18
N ILE A 56 3.38 -3.25 -8.05
CA ILE A 56 4.61 -3.09 -8.81
C ILE A 56 4.30 -2.46 -10.17
N THR A 57 4.21 -1.12 -10.16
CA THR A 57 3.89 -0.30 -11.33
C THR A 57 5.10 0.48 -11.83
N GLY A 58 5.12 0.84 -13.11
CA GLY A 58 6.22 1.63 -13.68
C GLY A 58 6.45 1.32 -15.16
N GLU A 59 6.93 2.33 -15.89
CA GLU A 59 7.30 2.23 -17.30
C GLU A 59 8.81 2.05 -17.48
N THR A 60 9.59 2.20 -16.40
CA THR A 60 11.04 2.00 -16.39
C THR A 60 11.48 1.04 -15.29
N VAL A 61 12.71 0.54 -15.39
CA VAL A 61 13.30 -0.34 -14.37
C VAL A 61 13.45 0.39 -13.04
N ASP A 62 13.86 1.65 -13.07
CA ASP A 62 13.98 2.49 -11.88
C ASP A 62 12.62 2.67 -11.19
N ASP A 63 11.55 2.88 -11.96
CA ASP A 63 10.19 2.98 -11.40
C ASP A 63 9.74 1.68 -10.75
N LEU A 64 10.06 0.52 -11.37
CA LEU A 64 9.74 -0.79 -10.81
C LEU A 64 10.47 -1.01 -9.49
N LEU A 65 11.77 -0.71 -9.43
CA LEU A 65 12.58 -0.84 -8.21
C LEU A 65 12.11 0.11 -7.11
N ALA A 66 11.79 1.37 -7.47
CA ALA A 66 11.25 2.35 -6.54
C ALA A 66 9.88 1.95 -5.97
N SER A 67 9.11 1.11 -6.68
CA SER A 67 7.79 0.64 -6.24
C SER A 67 7.84 -0.52 -5.23
N ILE A 68 8.97 -1.23 -5.12
CA ILE A 68 9.10 -2.42 -4.24
C ILE A 68 8.95 -2.02 -2.77
N GLU A 69 9.74 -1.07 -2.30
CA GLU A 69 9.77 -0.62 -0.91
C GLU A 69 8.38 -0.13 -0.41
N PRO A 70 7.66 0.75 -1.12
CA PRO A 70 6.28 1.10 -0.79
C PRO A 70 5.32 -0.09 -0.78
N ALA A 71 5.46 -1.03 -1.73
CA ALA A 71 4.58 -2.17 -1.85
C ALA A 71 4.73 -3.15 -0.68
N GLU A 72 5.96 -3.44 -0.26
CA GLU A 72 6.25 -4.23 0.94
C GLU A 72 5.72 -3.56 2.21
N ALA A 73 5.92 -2.24 2.34
CA ALA A 73 5.44 -1.48 3.49
C ALA A 73 3.90 -1.50 3.57
N ALA A 74 3.20 -1.40 2.44
CA ALA A 74 1.76 -1.49 2.37
C ALA A 74 1.26 -2.89 2.75
N TYR A 75 1.86 -3.94 2.19
CA TYR A 75 1.53 -5.32 2.53
C TYR A 75 1.73 -5.59 4.02
N ARG A 76 2.89 -5.19 4.57
CA ARG A 76 3.22 -5.38 5.99
C ARG A 76 2.16 -4.75 6.89
N ARG A 77 1.78 -3.49 6.65
CA ARG A 77 0.73 -2.79 7.43
C ARG A 77 -0.60 -3.54 7.42
N VAL A 78 -1.04 -4.02 6.25
CA VAL A 78 -2.29 -4.78 6.14
C VAL A 78 -2.17 -6.12 6.84
N SER A 79 -1.06 -6.83 6.67
CA SER A 79 -0.81 -8.12 7.30
C SER A 79 -0.79 -8.03 8.84
N GLU A 80 -0.22 -6.96 9.38
CA GLU A 80 -0.19 -6.67 10.82
C GLU A 80 -1.59 -6.36 11.36
N LEU A 81 -2.39 -5.60 10.59
CA LEU A 81 -3.79 -5.32 10.91
C LEU A 81 -4.65 -6.60 10.89
N MET A 82 -4.38 -7.53 9.99
CA MET A 82 -5.13 -8.80 9.94
C MET A 82 -4.71 -9.78 11.04
N LYS A 83 -3.42 -9.84 11.39
CA LYS A 83 -2.88 -10.70 12.45
C LYS A 83 -3.24 -10.21 13.85
N SER A 84 -3.44 -8.91 14.00
CA SER A 84 -3.95 -8.33 15.24
C SER A 84 -5.47 -8.23 15.13
N PRO A 85 -6.27 -9.13 15.74
CA PRO A 85 -7.68 -8.88 15.96
C PRO A 85 -7.88 -7.79 17.04
N THR A 86 -6.99 -6.80 17.09
CA THR A 86 -7.19 -5.55 17.80
C THR A 86 -8.21 -4.80 16.98
N ILE A 87 -9.47 -5.10 17.27
CA ILE A 87 -10.61 -4.20 17.32
C ILE A 87 -10.16 -2.80 16.86
N VAL A 88 -10.28 -2.55 15.56
CA VAL A 88 -10.50 -1.19 15.11
C VAL A 88 -11.82 -0.82 15.77
N SER A 89 -11.74 -0.22 16.94
CA SER A 89 -12.72 0.77 17.35
C SER A 89 -12.68 1.80 16.24
N SER A 90 -13.50 1.55 15.21
CA SER A 90 -14.03 2.56 14.33
C SER A 90 -14.33 3.77 15.21
N PRO A 91 -13.87 4.99 14.85
CA PRO A 91 -14.29 6.18 15.61
C PRO A 91 -15.79 6.10 15.64
N ALA A 92 -16.36 5.99 16.85
CA ALA A 92 -17.74 5.61 17.10
C ALA A 92 -18.66 6.35 16.12
N MET A 93 -19.01 5.67 15.02
CA MET A 93 -20.08 6.14 14.18
C MET A 93 -21.31 6.07 15.08
N PRO A 94 -22.11 7.14 15.19
CA PRO A 94 -23.36 7.03 15.90
C PRO A 94 -24.12 5.89 15.26
N SER A 95 -24.31 4.81 16.02
CA SER A 95 -25.06 3.63 15.59
C SER A 95 -26.49 4.10 15.31
N VAL A 96 -26.79 4.41 14.06
CA VAL A 96 -28.16 4.66 13.61
C VAL A 96 -28.85 3.29 13.60
N PRO A 97 -29.93 3.10 14.38
CA PRO A 97 -30.63 1.82 14.43
C PRO A 97 -31.10 1.43 13.03
N ALA A 98 -30.73 0.23 12.60
CA ALA A 98 -31.20 -0.35 11.36
C ALA A 98 -32.71 -0.60 11.44
N GLY A 99 -33.47 0.11 10.61
CA GLY A 99 -34.76 -0.34 10.09
C GLY A 99 -35.82 -0.70 11.12
N GLY A 100 -36.45 0.32 11.69
CA GLY A 100 -37.81 0.20 12.19
C GLY A 100 -38.37 1.61 12.20
N ASP A 101 -39.39 1.88 11.39
CA ASP A 101 -40.18 3.11 11.50
C ASP A 101 -40.50 3.29 12.98
N ARG A 102 -39.79 4.20 13.65
CA ARG A 102 -40.20 4.61 14.98
C ARG A 102 -41.53 5.28 14.72
N PRO A 103 -42.66 4.79 15.28
CA PRO A 103 -43.88 5.57 15.22
C PRO A 103 -43.50 6.91 15.85
N MET A 104 -43.56 7.97 15.04
CA MET A 104 -43.46 9.34 15.54
C MET A 104 -44.27 9.40 16.82
N PRO A 105 -43.75 9.94 17.94
CA PRO A 105 -44.52 10.04 19.16
C PRO A 105 -45.82 10.79 18.87
N VAL A 106 -46.91 10.06 18.70
CA VAL A 106 -48.21 10.64 18.43
C VAL A 106 -48.78 11.02 19.79
N ASP A 107 -48.93 12.31 20.03
CA ASP A 107 -49.60 12.82 21.22
C ASP A 107 -51.07 12.35 21.20
N PRO A 108 -51.47 11.43 22.10
CA PRO A 108 -52.83 10.93 22.11
C PRO A 108 -53.83 12.05 22.38
N ASP A 109 -53.46 13.09 23.13
CA ASP A 109 -54.41 14.15 23.51
C ASP A 109 -54.76 15.07 22.33
N ARG A 110 -53.93 15.06 21.28
CA ARG A 110 -54.17 15.80 20.04
C ARG A 110 -54.89 14.98 18.97
N LEU A 111 -55.10 13.68 19.18
CA LEU A 111 -55.81 12.83 18.23
C LEU A 111 -57.33 13.00 18.30
N PRO A 112 -58.03 13.02 17.14
CA PRO A 112 -59.49 12.96 17.13
C PRO A 112 -59.98 11.64 17.74
N ALA A 113 -61.16 11.68 18.36
CA ALA A 113 -61.72 10.54 19.10
C ALA A 113 -61.81 9.25 18.27
N SER A 114 -62.13 9.35 16.98
CA SER A 114 -62.21 8.20 16.07
C SER A 114 -60.87 7.48 15.87
N GLU A 115 -59.76 8.21 15.87
CA GLU A 115 -58.42 7.64 15.70
C GLU A 115 -57.94 6.96 16.97
N LYS A 116 -58.29 7.50 18.15
CA LYS A 116 -58.05 6.86 19.46
C LYS A 116 -58.72 5.49 19.53
N ILE A 117 -60.00 5.43 19.17
CA ILE A 117 -60.79 4.19 19.19
C ILE A 117 -60.19 3.15 18.24
N ARG A 118 -59.84 3.54 17.01
CA ARG A 118 -59.26 2.63 16.02
C ARG A 118 -57.95 2.01 16.52
N ARG A 119 -57.08 2.82 17.13
CA ARG A 119 -55.80 2.37 17.68
C ARG A 119 -55.97 1.43 18.88
N GLY A 120 -56.88 1.77 19.79
CA GLY A 120 -57.21 0.90 20.93
C GLY A 120 -57.74 -0.47 20.50
N LEU A 121 -58.62 -0.51 19.50
CA LEU A 121 -59.17 -1.76 18.96
C LEU A 121 -58.14 -2.61 18.20
N ALA A 122 -57.16 -1.99 17.54
CA ALA A 122 -56.09 -2.71 16.86
C ALA A 122 -55.11 -3.37 17.85
N GLN A 123 -54.89 -2.74 19.01
CA GLN A 123 -54.01 -3.26 20.06
C GLN A 123 -54.68 -4.31 20.95
N SER A 124 -56.01 -4.34 21.06
CA SER A 124 -56.74 -5.30 21.91
C SER A 124 -57.06 -6.63 21.20
N ARG A 125 -56.50 -6.88 20.01
CA ARG A 125 -56.81 -8.04 19.16
C ARG A 125 -55.68 -9.07 19.07
N ASP A 126 -54.57 -8.85 19.78
CA ASP A 126 -53.49 -9.80 20.06
C ASP A 126 -53.60 -10.30 21.50
#